data_AF-A0A413WNJ6-F1
#
_entry.id   AF-A0A413WNJ6-F1
#
_cell.length_a   1.000
_cell.length_b   1.000
_cell.length_c   1.000
_cell.angle_alpha   90.00
_cell.angle_beta   90.00
_cell.angle_gamma   90.00
#
_symmetry.space_group_name_H-M   'P 1'
#
loop_
_entity.id
_entity.type
_entity.pdbx_description
1 polymer ?
#
loop_
_entity_poly.entity_id
_entity_poly.type
_entity_poly.pdbx_seq_one_letter_code
_entity_poly.pdbx_strand_id
1 'polypeptide(L)'
;MIPKLEPIVAAKTFVTTRFPHCRAALLAGSVVRGEATETSDLDIVIFDDTLVSSFRESFIESGWRIELFAHNLTSYRTFFEQDCRRAIPSLPRMVAEGMVMKDTDVIENIKREARALLDSGPEAWADETIEMKRYFLTDVLDDLIGCTSRAEGLFIASALAALVCEFILRTNRQWMGSSKWTYRALDRYDTHAARELVAALERYYQTNEPDALIRYVDETLSPFGGRLFAGFSRGKSNET
;
A
#
# COMPACT_ATOMS: atom_id res chain seq x y z
N MET A 1 -6.05 16.44 31.66
CA MET A 1 -5.72 16.02 30.29
C MET A 1 -6.21 17.12 29.38
N ILE A 2 -5.34 17.77 28.60
CA ILE A 2 -5.80 18.80 27.66
C ILE A 2 -6.66 18.07 26.62
N PRO A 3 -7.93 18.47 26.41
CA PRO A 3 -8.79 17.79 25.46
C PRO A 3 -8.18 17.86 24.07
N LYS A 4 -8.19 16.72 23.39
CA LYS A 4 -7.73 16.60 22.01
C LYS A 4 -8.52 17.61 21.17
N LEU A 5 -7.80 18.49 20.48
CA LEU A 5 -8.45 19.47 19.62
C LEU A 5 -9.15 18.73 18.47
N GLU A 6 -10.23 19.29 17.92
CA GLU A 6 -10.87 18.73 16.72
C GLU A 6 -9.81 18.59 15.60
N PRO A 7 -9.72 17.45 14.88
CA PRO A 7 -8.58 17.14 14.03
C PRO A 7 -8.34 18.14 12.90
N ILE A 8 -9.39 18.66 12.26
CA ILE A 8 -9.25 19.66 11.18
C ILE A 8 -8.72 20.96 11.76
N VAL A 9 -9.23 21.40 12.92
CA VAL A 9 -8.72 22.59 13.62
C VAL A 9 -7.27 22.36 14.06
N ALA A 10 -6.90 21.15 14.50
CA ALA A 10 -5.54 20.81 14.93
C ALA A 10 -4.56 20.87 13.76
N ALA A 11 -4.91 20.24 12.64
CA ALA A 11 -4.12 20.28 11.41
C ALA A 11 -3.97 21.70 10.89
N LYS A 12 -5.06 22.47 10.84
CA LYS A 12 -5.01 23.87 10.40
C LYS A 12 -4.11 24.72 11.30
N THR A 13 -4.23 24.58 12.61
CA THR A 13 -3.39 25.28 13.61
C THR A 13 -1.91 24.93 13.45
N PHE A 14 -1.61 23.64 13.28
CA PHE A 14 -0.25 23.16 13.04
C PHE A 14 0.36 23.77 11.76
N VAL A 15 -0.37 23.70 10.65
CA VAL A 15 0.05 24.26 9.35
C VAL A 15 0.30 25.77 9.46
N THR A 16 -0.63 26.52 10.05
CA THR A 16 -0.49 27.99 10.15
C THR A 16 0.65 28.42 11.05
N THR A 17 0.97 27.64 12.08
CA THR A 17 2.00 27.99 13.07
C THR A 17 3.39 27.59 12.61
N ARG A 18 3.55 26.38 12.06
CA ARG A 18 4.86 25.82 11.69
C ARG A 18 5.26 26.11 10.24
N PHE A 19 4.27 26.21 9.34
CA PHE A 19 4.50 26.42 7.90
C PHE A 19 3.71 27.64 7.37
N PRO A 20 3.85 28.83 7.98
CA PRO A 20 3.07 30.01 7.61
C PRO A 20 3.32 30.47 6.17
N HIS A 21 4.45 30.10 5.57
CA HIS A 21 4.84 30.49 4.22
C HIS A 21 4.70 29.39 3.17
N CYS A 22 4.28 28.17 3.55
CA CYS A 22 4.10 27.10 2.56
C CYS A 22 3.07 27.47 1.49
N ARG A 23 3.25 26.92 0.30
CA ARG A 23 2.40 27.17 -0.87
C ARG A 23 1.09 26.40 -0.80
N ALA A 24 1.13 25.17 -0.29
CA ALA A 24 -0.08 24.40 -0.02
C ALA A 24 0.11 23.41 1.12
N ALA A 25 -1.00 23.02 1.73
CA ALA A 25 -1.04 22.02 2.79
C ALA A 25 -2.31 21.17 2.66
N LEU A 26 -2.17 19.87 2.86
CA LEU A 26 -3.28 18.91 2.90
C LEU A 26 -3.27 18.18 4.23
N LEU A 27 -4.46 17.98 4.81
CA LEU A 27 -4.70 16.91 5.77
C LEU A 27 -5.12 15.68 4.95
N ALA A 28 -4.56 14.51 5.23
CA ALA A 28 -4.86 13.25 4.56
C ALA A 28 -5.14 12.15 5.60
N GLY A 29 -5.11 10.89 5.15
CA GLY A 29 -5.17 9.76 6.08
C GLY A 29 -6.58 9.36 6.50
N SER A 30 -6.65 8.57 7.58
CA SER A 30 -7.90 7.97 8.07
C SER A 30 -8.92 9.01 8.51
N VAL A 31 -8.48 10.17 9.01
CA VAL A 31 -9.38 11.26 9.43
C VAL A 31 -10.22 11.78 8.28
N VAL A 32 -9.59 12.09 7.14
CA VAL A 32 -10.30 12.61 5.97
C VAL A 32 -11.27 11.58 5.38
N ARG A 33 -10.94 10.28 5.48
CA ARG A 33 -11.82 9.20 5.04
C ARG A 33 -12.94 8.84 6.03
N GLY A 34 -12.99 9.44 7.22
CA GLY A 34 -13.95 9.07 8.26
C GLY A 34 -13.67 7.70 8.91
N GLU A 35 -12.45 7.18 8.75
CA GLU A 35 -12.01 5.88 9.28
C GLU A 35 -11.09 6.02 10.50
N ALA A 36 -11.05 7.20 11.12
CA ALA A 36 -10.16 7.47 12.23
C ALA A 36 -10.55 6.67 13.47
N THR A 37 -9.52 6.15 14.14
CA THR A 37 -9.58 5.49 15.45
C THR A 37 -8.96 6.40 16.51
N GLU A 38 -9.10 6.05 17.79
CA GLU A 38 -8.43 6.75 18.89
C GLU A 38 -6.91 6.82 18.71
N THR A 39 -6.34 5.77 18.13
CA THR A 39 -4.93 5.65 17.80
C THR A 39 -4.55 6.22 16.45
N SER A 40 -5.44 6.91 15.71
CA SER A 40 -5.07 7.53 14.43
C SER A 40 -4.23 8.80 14.62
N ASP A 41 -3.28 8.99 13.70
CA ASP A 41 -2.49 10.21 13.52
C ASP A 41 -3.15 11.15 12.51
N LEU A 42 -2.61 12.37 12.43
CA LEU A 42 -2.87 13.31 11.35
C LEU A 42 -1.75 13.20 10.33
N ASP A 43 -2.07 12.71 9.13
CA ASP A 43 -1.16 12.75 7.98
C ASP A 43 -1.23 14.15 7.35
N ILE A 44 -0.16 14.93 7.43
CA ILE A 44 -0.11 16.29 6.86
C ILE A 44 0.92 16.33 5.73
N VAL A 45 0.48 16.75 4.53
CA VAL A 45 1.36 16.96 3.38
C VAL A 45 1.57 18.46 3.18
N ILE A 46 2.83 18.90 3.17
CA ILE A 46 3.22 20.30 2.94
C ILE A 46 3.94 20.43 1.60
N PHE A 47 3.57 21.47 0.86
CA PHE A 47 4.27 21.93 -0.34
C PHE A 47 4.84 23.33 -0.09
N ASP A 48 6.15 23.45 -0.01
CA ASP A 48 6.84 24.70 0.31
C ASP A 48 8.07 24.86 -0.62
N ASP A 49 8.06 25.93 -1.42
CA ASP A 49 9.09 26.21 -2.43
C ASP A 49 10.43 26.66 -1.83
N THR A 50 10.47 26.98 -0.53
CA THR A 50 11.71 27.31 0.20
C THR A 50 12.48 26.07 0.66
N LEU A 51 11.88 24.88 0.60
CA LEU A 51 12.52 23.63 1.03
C LEU A 51 13.58 23.16 0.02
N VAL A 52 14.81 22.98 0.52
CA VAL A 52 15.94 22.45 -0.26
C VAL A 52 15.75 20.96 -0.58
N SER A 53 15.18 20.20 0.36
CA SER A 53 14.93 18.76 0.20
C SER A 53 13.61 18.35 0.85
N SER A 54 13.07 17.21 0.41
CA SER A 54 11.90 16.61 1.08
C SER A 54 12.31 15.94 2.38
N PHE A 55 11.43 15.98 3.36
CA PHE A 55 11.64 15.29 4.64
C PHE A 55 10.33 14.78 5.22
N ARG A 56 10.46 13.86 6.17
CA ARG A 56 9.37 13.40 7.03
C ARG A 56 9.73 13.68 8.47
N GLU A 57 8.75 14.04 9.26
CA GLU A 57 8.93 14.32 10.68
C GLU A 57 7.65 13.98 11.44
N SER A 58 7.80 13.51 12.67
CA SER A 58 6.68 13.12 13.53
C SER A 58 6.58 14.09 14.70
N PHE A 59 5.36 14.52 15.03
CA PHE A 59 5.11 15.44 16.14
C PHE A 59 4.04 14.91 17.09
N ILE A 60 4.08 15.41 18.32
CA ILE A 60 2.95 15.33 19.25
C ILE A 60 2.54 16.77 19.59
N GLU A 61 1.36 17.19 19.12
CA GLU A 61 0.88 18.57 19.29
C GLU A 61 -0.65 18.61 19.38
N SER A 62 -1.19 19.47 20.25
CA SER A 62 -2.64 19.59 20.46
C SER A 62 -3.37 18.27 20.75
N GLY A 63 -2.66 17.31 21.37
CA GLY A 63 -3.16 15.97 21.68
C GLY A 63 -3.16 14.99 20.50
N TRP A 64 -2.56 15.33 19.37
CA TRP A 64 -2.44 14.48 18.18
C TRP A 64 -1.01 14.03 17.94
N ARG A 65 -0.85 12.77 17.51
CA ARG A 65 0.34 12.35 16.75
C ARG A 65 0.16 12.87 15.33
N ILE A 66 1.18 13.51 14.78
CA ILE A 66 1.16 14.09 13.43
C ILE A 66 2.32 13.48 12.65
N GLU A 67 2.03 12.93 11.48
CA GLU A 67 3.02 12.48 10.50
C GLU A 67 3.09 13.53 9.40
N LEU A 68 4.22 14.24 9.31
CA LEU A 68 4.46 15.28 8.33
C LEU A 68 5.20 14.70 7.10
N PHE A 69 4.73 15.08 5.92
CA PHE A 69 5.37 14.82 4.62
C PHE A 69 5.62 16.15 3.93
N ALA A 70 6.84 16.67 4.02
CA ALA A 70 7.19 17.97 3.49
C ALA A 70 7.95 17.85 2.17
N HIS A 71 7.47 18.55 1.15
CA HIS A 71 8.02 18.56 -0.20
C HIS A 71 8.12 20.00 -0.72
N ASN A 72 9.01 20.24 -1.67
CA ASN A 72 8.91 21.42 -2.53
C ASN A 72 8.07 21.10 -3.77
N LEU A 73 7.86 22.09 -4.65
CA LEU A 73 7.00 21.96 -5.83
C LEU A 73 7.56 21.08 -6.95
N THR A 74 8.73 20.48 -6.77
CA THR A 74 9.35 19.57 -7.73
C THR A 74 9.62 18.20 -7.13
N SER A 75 10.03 18.14 -5.86
CA SER A 75 10.52 16.94 -5.21
C SER A 75 9.43 15.90 -4.97
N TYR A 76 8.16 16.30 -4.78
CA TYR A 76 7.05 15.37 -4.59
C TYR A 76 6.88 14.41 -5.77
N ARG A 77 7.25 14.82 -6.99
CA ARG A 77 7.13 13.99 -8.20
C ARG A 77 8.04 12.78 -8.14
N THR A 78 9.25 12.91 -7.59
CA THR A 78 10.14 11.78 -7.36
C THR A 78 9.51 10.74 -6.42
N PHE A 79 8.77 11.18 -5.41
CA PHE A 79 8.06 10.27 -4.49
C PHE A 79 6.83 9.65 -5.16
N PHE A 80 6.10 10.39 -6.01
CA PHE A 80 5.05 9.82 -6.85
C PHE A 80 5.60 8.71 -7.74
N GLU A 81 6.73 8.93 -8.42
CA GLU A 81 7.37 7.91 -9.26
C GLU A 81 7.80 6.69 -8.46
N GLN A 82 8.44 6.88 -7.30
CA GLN A 82 8.86 5.78 -6.43
C GLN A 82 7.66 4.95 -5.95
N ASP A 83 6.58 5.61 -5.57
CA ASP A 83 5.32 4.99 -5.18
C ASP A 83 4.68 4.20 -6.33
N CYS A 84 4.71 4.75 -7.54
CA CYS A 84 4.21 4.07 -8.74
C CYS A 84 5.07 2.85 -9.10
N ARG A 85 6.40 2.96 -9.05
CA ARG A 85 7.35 1.87 -9.34
C ARG A 85 7.15 0.68 -8.41
N ARG A 86 6.91 0.93 -7.13
CA ARG A 86 6.61 -0.13 -6.14
C ARG A 86 5.13 -0.56 -6.12
N ALA A 87 4.30 0.07 -6.96
CA ALA A 87 2.85 -0.09 -7.01
C ALA A 87 2.12 0.15 -5.67
N ILE A 88 2.65 1.00 -4.78
CA ILE A 88 2.01 1.40 -3.52
C ILE A 88 1.87 2.93 -3.56
N PRO A 89 0.72 3.47 -4.02
CA PRO A 89 0.55 4.88 -4.32
C PRO A 89 0.19 5.71 -3.09
N SER A 90 1.02 5.66 -2.03
CA SER A 90 0.73 6.32 -0.75
C SER A 90 0.60 7.84 -0.87
N LEU A 91 1.63 8.53 -1.39
CA LEU A 91 1.62 9.99 -1.53
C LEU A 91 0.62 10.45 -2.60
N PRO A 92 0.52 9.84 -3.80
CA PRO A 92 -0.55 10.17 -4.75
C PRO A 92 -1.95 10.07 -4.12
N ARG A 93 -2.22 9.01 -3.36
CA ARG A 93 -3.50 8.83 -2.66
C ARG A 93 -3.75 9.90 -1.60
N MET A 94 -2.76 10.18 -0.75
CA MET A 94 -2.87 11.24 0.26
C MET A 94 -3.16 12.60 -0.38
N VAL A 95 -2.53 12.90 -1.51
CA VAL A 95 -2.75 14.16 -2.23
C VAL A 95 -4.13 14.21 -2.87
N ALA A 96 -4.52 13.16 -3.60
CA ALA A 96 -5.80 13.11 -4.30
C ALA A 96 -7.00 13.19 -3.34
N GLU A 97 -6.96 12.43 -2.24
CA GLU A 97 -8.04 12.35 -1.24
C GLU A 97 -7.97 13.50 -0.21
N GLY A 98 -6.82 14.15 -0.04
CA GLY A 98 -6.56 15.07 1.06
C GLY A 98 -7.46 16.31 1.10
N MET A 99 -7.84 16.74 2.30
CA MET A 99 -8.56 17.98 2.53
C MET A 99 -7.60 19.17 2.54
N VAL A 100 -7.93 20.23 1.80
CA VAL A 100 -7.07 21.42 1.67
C VAL A 100 -7.08 22.24 2.96
N MET A 101 -5.93 22.35 3.62
CA MET A 101 -5.73 23.19 4.80
C MET A 101 -5.26 24.60 4.44
N LYS A 102 -4.47 24.71 3.37
CA LYS A 102 -3.96 25.96 2.78
C LYS A 102 -3.67 25.75 1.30
N ASP A 103 -3.88 26.78 0.49
CA ASP A 103 -3.48 26.80 -0.92
C ASP A 103 -3.15 28.22 -1.37
N THR A 104 -2.21 28.33 -2.31
CA THR A 104 -1.80 29.56 -3.00
C THR A 104 -1.78 29.28 -4.52
N ASP A 105 -2.88 28.70 -4.98
CA ASP A 105 -3.18 28.33 -6.37
C ASP A 105 -2.27 27.26 -6.99
N VAL A 106 -1.73 26.34 -6.17
CA VAL A 106 -0.88 25.24 -6.66
C VAL A 106 -1.55 23.88 -6.49
N ILE A 107 -2.46 23.72 -5.51
CA ILE A 107 -2.89 22.39 -5.07
C ILE A 107 -3.72 21.65 -6.12
N GLU A 108 -4.53 22.35 -6.92
CA GLU A 108 -5.42 21.70 -7.89
C GLU A 108 -4.63 21.00 -8.99
N ASN A 109 -3.53 21.58 -9.45
CA ASN A 109 -2.65 20.94 -10.43
C ASN A 109 -2.00 19.67 -9.83
N ILE A 110 -1.46 19.76 -8.62
CA ILE A 110 -0.82 18.62 -7.94
C ILE A 110 -1.84 17.49 -7.71
N LYS A 111 -3.07 17.82 -7.29
CA LYS A 111 -4.15 16.83 -7.15
C LYS A 111 -4.55 16.21 -8.48
N ARG A 112 -4.49 16.94 -9.58
CA ARG A 112 -4.79 16.41 -10.92
C ARG A 112 -3.71 15.42 -11.37
N GLU A 113 -2.44 15.75 -11.15
CA GLU A 113 -1.31 14.83 -11.39
C GLU A 113 -1.49 13.54 -10.58
N ALA A 114 -1.83 13.65 -9.28
CA ALA A 114 -2.05 12.51 -8.41
C ALA A 114 -3.22 11.62 -8.87
N ARG A 115 -4.35 12.23 -9.25
CA ARG A 115 -5.53 11.50 -9.78
C ARG A 115 -5.20 10.77 -11.08
N ALA A 116 -4.54 11.45 -12.02
CA ALA A 116 -4.14 10.85 -13.28
C ALA A 116 -3.22 9.62 -13.10
N LEU A 117 -2.28 9.69 -12.15
CA LEU A 117 -1.45 8.54 -11.79
C LEU A 117 -2.30 7.40 -11.24
N LEU A 118 -3.18 7.67 -10.27
CA LEU A 118 -4.04 6.65 -9.67
C LEU A 118 -4.95 5.96 -10.70
N ASP A 119 -5.52 6.73 -11.62
CA ASP A 119 -6.41 6.22 -12.68
C ASP A 119 -5.65 5.36 -13.70
N SER A 120 -4.36 5.61 -13.91
CA SER A 120 -3.53 4.87 -14.88
C SER A 120 -3.19 3.44 -14.43
N GLY A 121 -3.27 3.16 -13.13
CA GLY A 121 -2.76 1.92 -12.56
C GLY A 121 -1.23 1.82 -12.62
N PRO A 122 -0.63 0.85 -11.91
CA PRO A 122 0.79 0.58 -12.05
C PRO A 122 1.12 -0.01 -13.42
N GLU A 123 2.39 0.08 -13.78
CA GLU A 123 2.94 -0.62 -14.95
C GLU A 123 2.66 -2.13 -14.86
N ALA A 124 2.38 -2.72 -16.02
CA ALA A 124 2.23 -4.17 -16.14
C ALA A 124 3.55 -4.86 -15.80
N TRP A 125 3.47 -6.00 -15.14
CA TRP A 125 4.64 -6.86 -15.02
C TRP A 125 5.01 -7.45 -16.39
N ALA A 126 6.31 -7.55 -16.64
CA ALA A 126 6.82 -8.37 -17.73
C ALA A 126 6.58 -9.85 -17.43
N ASP A 127 6.50 -10.69 -18.46
CA ASP A 127 6.20 -12.11 -18.33
C ASP A 127 7.21 -12.82 -17.43
N GLU A 128 8.48 -12.45 -17.50
CA GLU A 128 9.54 -13.01 -16.63
C GLU A 128 9.30 -12.69 -15.15
N THR A 129 8.69 -11.54 -14.85
CA THR A 129 8.31 -11.18 -13.48
C THR A 129 7.11 -12.01 -13.01
N ILE A 130 6.14 -12.25 -13.89
CA ILE A 130 5.00 -13.13 -13.59
C ILE A 130 5.50 -14.55 -13.30
N GLU A 131 6.37 -15.10 -14.15
CA GLU A 131 6.99 -16.42 -13.93
C GLU A 131 7.77 -16.48 -12.61
N MET A 132 8.62 -15.48 -12.32
CA MET A 132 9.36 -15.42 -11.06
C MET A 132 8.41 -15.38 -9.85
N LYS A 133 7.32 -14.61 -9.91
CA LYS A 133 6.35 -14.52 -8.83
C LYS A 133 5.53 -15.80 -8.68
N ARG A 134 5.19 -16.49 -9.78
CA ARG A 134 4.58 -17.83 -9.74
C ARG A 134 5.50 -18.83 -9.07
N TYR A 135 6.79 -18.81 -9.38
CA TYR A 135 7.79 -19.66 -8.74
C TYR A 135 7.84 -19.41 -7.22
N PHE A 136 7.98 -18.15 -6.78
CA PHE A 136 8.00 -17.86 -5.34
C PHE A 136 6.69 -18.20 -4.62
N LEU A 137 5.54 -18.02 -5.27
CA LEU A 137 4.26 -18.41 -4.69
C LEU A 137 4.13 -19.93 -4.58
N THR A 138 4.68 -20.67 -5.55
CA THR A 138 4.72 -22.14 -5.52
C THR A 138 5.61 -22.66 -4.40
N ASP A 139 6.81 -22.08 -4.25
CA ASP A 139 7.78 -22.44 -3.22
C ASP A 139 7.17 -22.31 -1.81
N VAL A 140 6.56 -21.16 -1.50
CA VAL A 140 5.90 -20.92 -0.21
C VAL A 140 4.65 -21.81 -0.02
N LEU A 141 3.94 -22.14 -1.10
CA LEU A 141 2.81 -23.06 -1.04
C LEU A 141 3.26 -24.49 -0.72
N ASP A 142 4.35 -24.96 -1.34
CA ASP A 142 4.91 -26.29 -1.09
C ASP A 142 5.48 -26.39 0.34
N ASP A 143 6.08 -25.32 0.86
CA ASP A 143 6.46 -25.22 2.28
C ASP A 143 5.25 -25.40 3.21
N LEU A 144 4.10 -24.79 2.89
CA LEU A 144 2.87 -24.95 3.67
C LEU A 144 2.35 -26.40 3.64
N ILE A 145 2.39 -27.03 2.46
CA ILE A 145 1.95 -28.41 2.25
C ILE A 145 2.82 -29.39 3.04
N GLY A 146 4.14 -29.17 3.05
CA GLY A 146 5.10 -30.00 3.77
C GLY A 146 5.22 -29.68 5.26
N CYS A 147 4.53 -28.64 5.75
CA CYS A 147 4.74 -28.12 7.09
C CYS A 147 4.20 -29.07 8.19
N THR A 148 5.10 -29.51 9.08
CA THR A 148 4.73 -30.31 10.26
C THR A 148 4.67 -29.48 11.56
N SER A 149 5.21 -28.25 11.54
CA SER A 149 5.28 -27.36 12.69
C SER A 149 4.18 -26.32 12.65
N ARG A 150 3.28 -26.32 13.63
CA ARG A 150 2.24 -25.28 13.72
C ARG A 150 2.83 -23.88 13.75
N ALA A 151 3.94 -23.69 14.47
CA ALA A 151 4.59 -22.40 14.57
C ALA A 151 5.06 -21.90 13.20
N GLU A 152 5.74 -22.74 12.41
CA GLU A 152 6.21 -22.36 11.07
C GLU A 152 5.03 -22.10 10.13
N GLY A 153 4.02 -22.95 10.17
CA GLY A 153 2.83 -22.83 9.33
C GLY A 153 2.08 -21.50 9.50
N LEU A 154 2.03 -20.95 10.72
CA LEU A 154 1.45 -19.61 10.96
C LEU A 154 2.21 -18.51 10.19
N PHE A 155 3.53 -18.58 10.13
CA PHE A 155 4.36 -17.62 9.40
C PHE A 155 4.30 -17.84 7.90
N ILE A 156 4.31 -19.10 7.44
CA ILE A 156 4.17 -19.46 6.03
C ILE A 156 2.82 -18.97 5.48
N ALA A 157 1.71 -19.22 6.18
CA ALA A 157 0.39 -18.76 5.75
C ALA A 157 0.29 -17.22 5.67
N SER A 158 0.93 -16.51 6.60
CA SER A 158 1.02 -15.05 6.58
C SER A 158 1.81 -14.53 5.35
N ALA A 159 2.95 -15.17 5.04
CA ALA A 159 3.73 -14.84 3.86
C ALA A 159 2.96 -15.13 2.56
N LEU A 160 2.29 -16.30 2.49
CA LEU A 160 1.48 -16.72 1.35
C LEU A 160 0.32 -15.76 1.09
N ALA A 161 -0.35 -15.26 2.15
CA ALA A 161 -1.40 -14.26 2.05
C ALA A 161 -0.91 -12.95 1.40
N ALA A 162 0.27 -12.47 1.78
CA ALA A 162 0.85 -11.26 1.20
C ALA A 162 1.22 -11.48 -0.28
N LEU A 163 1.85 -12.61 -0.61
CA LEU A 163 2.28 -12.93 -1.97
C LEU A 163 1.09 -13.13 -2.92
N VAL A 164 0.04 -13.84 -2.49
CA VAL A 164 -1.14 -14.06 -3.35
C VAL A 164 -1.89 -12.75 -3.61
N CYS A 165 -2.01 -11.87 -2.60
CA CYS A 165 -2.59 -10.54 -2.79
C CYS A 165 -1.77 -9.70 -3.78
N GLU A 166 -0.44 -9.67 -3.64
CA GLU A 166 0.44 -8.99 -4.58
C GLU A 166 0.25 -9.55 -5.99
N PHE A 167 0.25 -10.88 -6.14
CA PHE A 167 0.12 -11.54 -7.44
C PHE A 167 -1.21 -11.19 -8.13
N ILE A 168 -2.34 -11.29 -7.43
CA ILE A 168 -3.67 -10.94 -7.96
C ILE A 168 -3.68 -9.46 -8.38
N LEU A 169 -3.27 -8.55 -7.50
CA LEU A 169 -3.34 -7.12 -7.80
C LEU A 169 -2.44 -6.74 -8.96
N ARG A 170 -1.20 -7.23 -8.98
CA ARG A 170 -0.20 -6.80 -9.96
C ARG A 170 -0.43 -7.39 -11.35
N THR A 171 -0.87 -8.64 -11.45
CA THR A 171 -1.27 -9.24 -12.74
C THR A 171 -2.48 -8.54 -13.36
N ASN A 172 -3.33 -7.92 -12.53
CA ASN A 172 -4.49 -7.14 -12.96
C ASN A 172 -4.25 -5.63 -13.02
N ARG A 173 -2.98 -5.19 -12.97
CA ARG A 173 -2.57 -3.77 -13.00
C ARG A 173 -3.32 -2.92 -11.97
N GLN A 174 -3.46 -3.46 -10.76
CA GLN A 174 -4.05 -2.78 -9.62
C GLN A 174 -2.96 -2.32 -8.65
N TRP A 175 -3.22 -1.17 -8.04
CA TRP A 175 -2.40 -0.65 -6.96
C TRP A 175 -2.47 -1.55 -5.73
N MET A 176 -1.33 -1.73 -5.08
CA MET A 176 -1.19 -2.46 -3.84
C MET A 176 -1.32 -1.55 -2.62
N GLY A 177 -1.27 -2.19 -1.47
CA GLY A 177 -1.15 -1.55 -0.16
C GLY A 177 -0.28 -2.38 0.78
N SER A 178 0.09 -1.78 1.90
CA SER A 178 0.84 -2.44 2.97
C SER A 178 -0.01 -2.62 4.24
N SER A 179 0.27 -3.68 5.01
CA SER A 179 -0.45 -3.98 6.25
C SER A 179 -1.97 -4.02 6.02
N LYS A 180 -2.76 -3.21 6.74
CA LYS A 180 -4.23 -3.11 6.55
C LYS A 180 -4.64 -2.80 5.11
N TRP A 181 -3.79 -2.10 4.35
CA TRP A 181 -4.09 -1.75 2.98
C TRP A 181 -3.91 -2.89 1.98
N THR A 182 -3.22 -3.97 2.35
CA THR A 182 -3.13 -5.17 1.50
C THR A 182 -4.53 -5.76 1.29
N TYR A 183 -5.26 -6.02 2.37
CA TYR A 183 -6.66 -6.48 2.30
C TYR A 183 -7.56 -5.44 1.60
N ARG A 184 -7.49 -4.17 1.99
CA ARG A 184 -8.34 -3.11 1.38
C ARG A 184 -8.09 -2.92 -0.11
N ALA A 185 -6.88 -3.17 -0.59
CA ALA A 185 -6.58 -3.11 -2.02
C ALA A 185 -7.25 -4.28 -2.75
N LEU A 186 -7.12 -5.50 -2.23
CA LEU A 186 -7.78 -6.67 -2.79
C LEU A 186 -9.31 -6.51 -2.77
N ASP A 187 -9.89 -6.13 -1.64
CA ASP A 187 -11.34 -5.97 -1.46
C ASP A 187 -11.97 -4.91 -2.39
N ARG A 188 -11.23 -3.83 -2.68
CA ARG A 188 -11.66 -2.80 -3.64
C ARG A 188 -11.59 -3.27 -5.09
N TYR A 189 -10.63 -4.14 -5.41
CA TYR A 189 -10.51 -4.69 -6.75
C TYR A 189 -11.51 -5.83 -6.97
N ASP A 190 -11.54 -6.78 -6.06
CA ASP A 190 -12.39 -7.96 -6.06
C ASP A 190 -12.77 -8.36 -4.63
N THR A 191 -13.95 -7.92 -4.22
CA THR A 191 -14.55 -8.24 -2.91
C THR A 191 -14.78 -9.73 -2.72
N HIS A 192 -15.03 -10.49 -3.79
CA HIS A 192 -15.26 -11.94 -3.67
C HIS A 192 -13.94 -12.65 -3.37
N ALA A 193 -12.89 -12.36 -4.16
CA ALA A 193 -11.54 -12.90 -3.93
C ALA A 193 -11.04 -12.55 -2.51
N ALA A 194 -11.25 -11.31 -2.06
CA ALA A 194 -10.87 -10.90 -0.71
C ALA A 194 -11.57 -11.73 0.38
N ARG A 195 -12.88 -11.98 0.25
CA ARG A 195 -13.65 -12.79 1.19
C ARG A 195 -13.22 -14.25 1.21
N GLU A 196 -12.98 -14.84 0.05
CA GLU A 196 -12.53 -16.23 -0.06
C GLU A 196 -11.15 -16.44 0.56
N LEU A 197 -10.20 -15.52 0.30
CA LEU A 197 -8.88 -15.56 0.92
C LEU A 197 -8.98 -15.45 2.45
N VAL A 198 -9.78 -14.51 2.96
CA VAL A 198 -9.99 -14.36 4.40
C VAL A 198 -10.58 -15.63 5.01
N ALA A 199 -11.63 -16.21 4.40
CA ALA A 199 -12.23 -17.43 4.89
C ALA A 199 -11.25 -18.63 4.90
N ALA A 200 -10.41 -18.75 3.86
CA ALA A 200 -9.37 -19.77 3.79
C ALA A 200 -8.31 -19.59 4.90
N LEU A 201 -7.86 -18.35 5.13
CA LEU A 201 -6.92 -18.02 6.20
C LEU A 201 -7.52 -18.26 7.59
N GLU A 202 -8.75 -17.83 7.84
CA GLU A 202 -9.45 -18.07 9.11
C GLU A 202 -9.57 -19.55 9.41
N ARG A 203 -9.98 -20.36 8.42
CA ARG A 203 -10.03 -21.81 8.56
C ARG A 203 -8.66 -22.38 8.95
N TYR A 204 -7.60 -22.00 8.24
CA TYR A 204 -6.24 -22.45 8.55
C TYR A 204 -5.80 -22.03 9.96
N TYR A 205 -6.08 -20.79 10.36
CA TYR A 205 -5.70 -20.26 11.67
C TYR A 205 -6.49 -20.88 12.83
N GLN A 206 -7.72 -21.35 12.59
CA GLN A 206 -8.53 -21.99 13.62
C GLN A 206 -8.29 -23.51 13.71
N THR A 207 -8.06 -24.18 12.57
CA THR A 207 -8.12 -25.64 12.49
C THR A 207 -6.79 -26.30 12.10
N ASN A 208 -5.81 -25.52 11.63
CA ASN A 208 -4.58 -26.02 11.02
C ASN A 208 -4.81 -26.84 9.72
N GLU A 209 -5.97 -26.73 9.08
CA GLU A 209 -6.26 -27.35 7.79
C GLU A 209 -5.88 -26.41 6.62
N PRO A 210 -4.90 -26.76 5.77
CA PRO A 210 -4.41 -25.88 4.71
C PRO A 210 -5.21 -25.97 3.39
N ASP A 211 -6.06 -26.98 3.23
CA ASP A 211 -6.68 -27.34 1.93
C ASP A 211 -7.42 -26.18 1.24
N ALA A 212 -8.12 -25.35 2.02
CA ALA A 212 -8.84 -24.20 1.47
C ALA A 212 -7.87 -23.13 0.93
N LEU A 213 -6.76 -22.90 1.64
CA LEU A 213 -5.74 -21.93 1.23
C LEU A 213 -4.94 -22.46 0.05
N ILE A 214 -4.62 -23.76 0.03
CA ILE A 214 -3.96 -24.42 -1.10
C ILE A 214 -4.80 -24.26 -2.37
N ARG A 215 -6.09 -24.62 -2.30
CA ARG A 215 -7.01 -24.51 -3.44
C ARG A 215 -7.10 -23.07 -3.95
N TYR A 216 -7.23 -22.09 -3.05
CA TYR A 216 -7.32 -20.68 -3.43
C TYR A 216 -6.07 -20.21 -4.20
N VAL A 217 -4.88 -20.61 -3.76
CA VAL A 217 -3.62 -20.28 -4.44
C VAL A 217 -3.51 -20.99 -5.80
N ASP A 218 -3.90 -22.26 -5.87
CA ASP A 218 -3.91 -23.02 -7.13
C ASP A 218 -4.85 -22.41 -8.17
N GLU A 219 -6.05 -22.02 -7.76
CA GLU A 219 -7.04 -21.34 -8.61
C GLU A 219 -6.51 -19.98 -9.08
N THR A 220 -5.82 -19.23 -8.20
CA THR A 220 -5.17 -17.97 -8.54
C THR A 220 -4.07 -18.15 -9.61
N LEU A 221 -3.28 -19.23 -9.51
CA LEU A 221 -2.19 -19.52 -10.43
C LEU A 221 -2.66 -20.14 -11.75
N SER A 222 -3.81 -20.80 -11.77
CA SER A 222 -4.32 -21.57 -12.92
C SER A 222 -4.33 -20.79 -14.25
N PRO A 223 -4.86 -19.54 -14.31
CA PRO A 223 -4.85 -18.74 -15.54
C PRO A 223 -3.46 -18.41 -16.08
N PHE A 224 -2.44 -18.51 -15.23
CA PHE A 224 -1.05 -18.19 -15.57
C PHE A 224 -0.20 -19.44 -15.78
N GLY A 225 -0.81 -20.62 -15.90
CA GLY A 225 -0.11 -21.90 -16.11
C GLY A 225 0.13 -22.71 -14.82
N GLY A 226 -0.52 -22.35 -13.72
CA GLY A 226 -0.46 -23.08 -12.45
C GLY A 226 0.86 -22.90 -11.70
N ARG A 227 1.12 -23.83 -10.78
CA ARG A 227 2.38 -23.92 -10.01
C ARG A 227 3.60 -24.00 -10.94
N LEU A 228 4.73 -23.46 -10.49
CA LEU A 228 5.98 -23.44 -11.23
C LEU A 228 7.16 -23.80 -10.33
N PHE A 229 7.83 -24.91 -10.65
CA PHE A 229 9.11 -25.30 -10.04
C PHE A 229 10.06 -25.77 -11.14
N ALA A 230 9.71 -26.87 -11.80
CA ALA A 230 10.49 -27.41 -12.91
C ALA A 230 10.55 -26.42 -14.08
N GLY A 231 11.75 -26.22 -14.62
CA GLY A 231 11.99 -25.30 -15.74
C GLY A 231 12.23 -23.84 -15.34
N PHE A 232 11.99 -23.44 -14.08
CA PHE A 232 12.37 -22.11 -13.62
C PHE A 232 13.90 -21.95 -13.65
N SER A 233 14.38 -20.87 -14.26
CA SER A 233 15.80 -20.55 -14.29
C SER A 233 16.01 -19.04 -14.28
N ARG A 234 17.05 -18.59 -13.57
CA ARG A 234 17.45 -17.18 -13.54
C ARG A 234 18.96 -17.07 -13.58
N GLY A 235 19.47 -16.14 -14.40
CA GLY A 235 20.90 -15.85 -14.49
C GLY A 235 21.74 -16.90 -15.23
N LYS A 236 21.14 -17.95 -15.79
CA LYS A 236 21.83 -18.80 -16.78
C LYS A 236 21.98 -17.99 -18.07
N SER A 237 23.21 -17.71 -18.45
CA SER A 237 23.52 -17.25 -19.81
C SER A 237 23.15 -18.37 -20.78
N ASN A 238 22.35 -18.06 -21.80
CA ASN A 238 22.14 -18.99 -22.89
C ASN A 238 23.51 -19.22 -23.55
N GLU A 239 24.12 -20.37 -23.31
CA GLU A 239 25.14 -20.87 -24.23
C GLU A 239 24.41 -21.21 -25.53
N THR A 240 24.71 -20.44 -26.57
CA THR A 240 24.33 -20.69 -27.97
C THR A 240 24.70 -22.08 -28.42
#